data_AF-A0AAU5MHK0-F1
#
_entry.id   AF-A0AAU5MHK0-F1
#
_cell.length_a   1.000
_cell.length_b   1.000
_cell.length_c   1.000
_cell.angle_alpha   90.00
_cell.angle_beta   90.00
_cell.angle_gamma   90.00
#
_symmetry.space_group_name_H-M   'P 1'
#
loop_
_entity.id
_entity.type
_entity.pdbx_description
1 polymer ?
#
loop_
_entity_poly.entity_id
_entity_poly.type
_entity_poly.pdbx_seq_one_letter_code
_entity_poly.pdbx_strand_id
1 'polypeptide(L)'
;MYANDARVLGLIGTTFRAAGLPAIRVTVPAALAERAVAAWERDDAGPVPHPEDPAVRLLRHRAGALALIGLSITESGKLDADGNSVVDLSPELVGVAMAAADDHLHR
;
A
#
# COMPACT_ATOMS: atom_id res chain seq x y z
N MET A 1 20.07 -8.45 -19.08
CA MET A 1 19.04 -9.49 -19.32
C MET A 1 17.86 -9.25 -18.38
N TYR A 2 18.04 -9.45 -17.06
CA TYR A 2 16.98 -9.24 -16.05
C TYR A 2 16.24 -7.88 -16.10
N ALA A 3 16.94 -6.77 -16.35
CA ALA A 3 16.31 -5.44 -16.42
C ALA A 3 15.36 -5.29 -17.63
N ASN A 4 15.70 -5.88 -18.77
CA ASN A 4 14.83 -5.85 -19.94
C ASN A 4 13.64 -6.78 -19.76
N ASP A 5 13.85 -7.96 -19.17
CA ASP A 5 12.78 -8.90 -18.87
C ASP A 5 11.80 -8.31 -17.86
N ALA A 6 12.30 -7.67 -16.79
CA ALA A 6 11.47 -6.97 -15.81
C ALA A 6 10.64 -5.85 -16.46
N ARG A 7 11.22 -5.08 -17.38
CA ARG A 7 10.49 -4.04 -18.12
C ARG A 7 9.40 -4.63 -19.01
N VAL A 8 9.71 -5.66 -19.78
CA VAL A 8 8.78 -6.29 -20.73
C VAL A 8 7.66 -7.01 -19.99
N LEU A 9 8.00 -7.83 -19.01
CA LEU A 9 7.02 -8.56 -18.20
C LEU A 9 6.20 -7.60 -17.31
N GLY A 10 6.78 -6.46 -16.91
CA GLY A 10 6.05 -5.40 -16.22
C GLY A 10 4.86 -4.84 -17.01
N LEU A 11 4.87 -4.95 -18.34
CA LEU A 11 3.72 -4.56 -19.18
C LEU A 11 2.49 -5.43 -18.94
N ILE A 12 2.64 -6.65 -18.40
CA ILE A 12 1.49 -7.46 -17.98
C ILE A 12 0.70 -6.73 -16.89
N GLY A 13 1.36 -5.97 -16.01
CA GLY A 13 0.67 -5.18 -14.99
C GLY A 13 -0.27 -4.10 -15.56
N THR A 14 -0.01 -3.60 -16.77
CA THR A 14 -0.89 -2.60 -17.40
C THR A 14 -2.21 -3.21 -17.84
N THR A 15 -2.21 -4.49 -18.27
CA THR A 15 -3.44 -5.20 -18.65
C THR A 15 -4.32 -5.44 -17.43
N PHE A 16 -3.72 -5.75 -16.27
CA PHE A 16 -4.44 -5.92 -15.02
C PHE A 16 -5.07 -4.63 -14.50
N ARG A 17 -4.35 -3.49 -14.57
CA ARG A 17 -4.93 -2.19 -14.21
C ARG A 17 -6.12 -1.83 -15.10
N ALA A 18 -6.00 -2.06 -16.40
CA ALA A 18 -7.08 -1.78 -17.35
C ALA A 18 -8.31 -2.68 -17.16
N ALA A 19 -8.11 -3.92 -16.70
CA ALA A 19 -9.18 -4.88 -16.50
C ALA A 19 -10.12 -4.57 -15.32
N GLY A 20 -9.75 -3.65 -14.42
CA GLY A 20 -10.58 -3.30 -13.27
C GLY A 20 -10.82 -4.50 -12.34
N LEU A 21 -9.72 -5.11 -11.87
CA LEU A 21 -9.78 -6.32 -11.04
C LEU A 21 -10.66 -6.12 -9.79
N PRO A 22 -11.37 -7.18 -9.33
CA PRO A 22 -12.18 -7.10 -8.13
C PRO A 22 -11.32 -6.79 -6.90
N ALA A 23 -11.92 -6.08 -5.95
CA ALA A 23 -11.31 -5.85 -4.65
C ALA A 23 -11.20 -7.16 -3.86
N ILE A 24 -10.19 -7.23 -3.00
CA ILE A 24 -9.89 -8.36 -2.13
C ILE A 24 -10.35 -7.97 -0.73
N ARG A 25 -11.26 -8.75 -0.17
CA ARG A 25 -11.67 -8.61 1.22
C ARG A 25 -10.56 -9.07 2.15
N VAL A 26 -10.10 -8.20 3.03
CA VAL A 26 -9.06 -8.50 4.02
C VAL A 26 -9.51 -8.10 5.43
N THR A 27 -8.94 -8.78 6.43
CA THR A 27 -9.09 -8.43 7.84
C THR A 27 -7.77 -7.87 8.36
N VAL A 28 -7.82 -6.69 8.95
CA VAL A 28 -6.68 -5.96 9.52
C VAL A 28 -6.87 -5.87 11.03
N PRO A 29 -5.91 -6.36 11.85
CA PRO A 29 -5.99 -6.25 13.31
C PRO A 29 -6.20 -4.81 13.77
N ALA A 30 -7.05 -4.60 14.78
CA ALA A 30 -7.46 -3.28 15.27
C ALA A 30 -6.28 -2.30 15.44
N ALA A 31 -5.25 -2.72 16.18
CA ALA A 31 -4.06 -1.89 16.45
C ALA A 31 -3.27 -1.52 15.17
N LEU A 32 -3.31 -2.35 14.13
CA LEU A 32 -2.68 -2.03 12.83
C LEU A 32 -3.57 -1.13 11.98
N ALA A 33 -4.89 -1.34 12.04
CA ALA A 33 -5.87 -0.49 11.36
C ALA A 33 -5.81 0.95 11.89
N GLU A 34 -5.78 1.14 13.21
CA GLU A 34 -5.61 2.45 13.85
C GLU A 34 -4.33 3.15 13.39
N ARG A 35 -3.21 2.43 13.31
CA ARG A 35 -1.94 2.97 12.84
C ARG A 35 -1.97 3.34 11.36
N ALA A 36 -2.67 2.56 10.53
CA ALA A 36 -2.83 2.85 9.12
C ALA A 36 -3.66 4.13 8.92
N VAL A 37 -4.78 4.26 9.64
CA VAL A 37 -5.63 5.46 9.63
C VAL A 37 -4.85 6.68 10.10
N ALA A 38 -4.14 6.58 11.24
CA ALA A 38 -3.32 7.67 11.74
C ALA A 38 -2.17 8.06 10.79
N ALA A 39 -1.68 7.13 9.97
CA ALA A 39 -0.69 7.43 8.94
C ALA A 39 -1.29 8.17 7.74
N TRP A 40 -2.53 7.86 7.36
CA TRP A 40 -3.28 8.58 6.33
C TRP A 40 -3.65 9.99 6.75
N GLU A 41 -4.12 10.16 7.98
CA GLU A 41 -4.57 11.44 8.53
C GLU A 41 -3.42 12.40 8.87
N ARG A 42 -2.17 11.92 8.78
CA ARG A 42 -1.01 12.76 9.07
C ARG A 42 -0.81 13.77 7.96
N ASP A 43 -0.86 15.04 8.34
CA ASP A 43 -0.47 16.16 7.48
C ASP A 43 1.06 16.25 7.40
N ASP A 44 1.69 15.36 6.61
CA ASP A 44 3.12 15.41 6.30
C ASP A 44 3.38 16.35 5.11
N ALA A 45 2.98 17.61 5.22
CA ALA A 45 3.27 18.68 4.25
C ALA A 45 4.71 19.24 4.38
N GLY A 46 5.64 18.44 4.90
CA GLY A 46 7.04 18.83 5.05
C GLY A 46 7.72 19.03 3.68
N PRO A 47 8.65 19.98 3.56
CA PRO A 47 9.37 20.19 2.30
C PRO A 47 10.17 18.94 1.91
N VAL A 48 9.94 18.44 0.69
CA VAL A 48 10.75 17.36 0.11
C VAL A 48 12.12 17.93 -0.28
N PRO A 49 13.23 17.42 0.28
CA PRO A 49 14.57 17.91 -0.07
C PRO A 49 14.86 17.77 -1.56
N HIS A 50 15.49 18.79 -2.16
CA HIS A 50 15.93 18.75 -3.55
C HIS A 50 17.47 18.92 -3.63
N PRO A 51 18.20 18.00 -4.28
CA PRO A 51 17.72 16.78 -4.95
C PRO A 51 17.27 15.69 -3.96
N GLU A 52 16.21 14.95 -4.30
CA GLU A 52 15.71 13.83 -3.50
C GLU A 52 16.57 12.58 -3.79
N ASP A 53 17.12 11.97 -2.73
CA ASP A 53 17.79 10.68 -2.81
C ASP A 53 16.80 9.62 -3.36
N PRO A 54 17.15 8.86 -4.42
CA PRO A 54 16.31 7.79 -4.95
C PRO A 54 15.80 6.79 -3.90
N ALA A 55 16.58 6.48 -2.87
CA ALA A 55 16.16 5.59 -1.80
C ALA A 55 15.06 6.22 -0.93
N VAL A 56 15.18 7.52 -0.63
CA VAL A 56 14.17 8.29 0.10
C VAL A 56 12.88 8.40 -0.71
N ARG A 57 12.98 8.63 -2.03
CA ARG A 57 11.83 8.65 -2.93
C ARG A 57 11.06 7.33 -2.93
N LEU A 58 11.77 6.20 -3.00
CA LEU A 58 11.15 4.88 -2.97
C LEU A 58 10.42 4.63 -1.65
N LEU A 59 11.05 5.00 -0.53
CA LEU A 59 10.45 4.87 0.80
C LEU A 59 9.20 5.75 0.93
N ARG A 60 9.24 6.99 0.44
CA ARG A 60 8.09 7.91 0.46
C ARG A 60 6.94 7.40 -0.41
N HIS A 61 7.23 6.91 -1.62
CA HIS A 61 6.21 6.34 -2.49
C HIS A 61 5.51 5.14 -1.84
N ARG A 62 6.29 4.26 -1.20
CA ARG A 62 5.75 3.13 -0.46
C ARG A 62 4.94 3.56 0.75
N ALA A 63 5.42 4.52 1.54
CA ALA A 63 4.70 5.06 2.68
C ALA A 63 3.35 5.66 2.25
N GLY A 64 3.33 6.43 1.16
CA GLY A 64 2.09 6.96 0.58
C GLY A 64 1.15 5.87 0.10
N ALA A 65 1.65 4.85 -0.60
CA ALA A 65 0.83 3.71 -1.04
C ALA A 65 0.26 2.91 0.15
N LEU A 66 1.02 2.73 1.23
CA LEU A 66 0.54 2.06 2.45
C LEU A 66 -0.45 2.94 3.23
N ALA A 67 -0.32 4.27 3.18
CA ALA A 67 -1.28 5.18 3.79
C ALA A 67 -2.67 5.09 3.10
N LEU A 68 -2.74 4.74 1.82
CA LEU A 68 -4.02 4.49 1.14
C LEU A 68 -4.81 3.31 1.72
N ILE A 69 -4.16 2.40 2.46
CA ILE A 69 -4.85 1.36 3.24
C ILE A 69 -5.62 2.02 4.39
N GLY A 70 -5.01 3.00 5.07
CA GLY A 70 -5.66 3.83 6.08
C GLY A 70 -6.89 4.55 5.52
N LEU A 71 -6.77 5.19 4.36
CA LEU A 71 -7.91 5.79 3.66
C LEU A 71 -9.01 4.76 3.39
N SER A 72 -8.67 3.60 2.85
CA SER A 72 -9.64 2.55 2.50
C SER A 72 -10.40 2.05 3.74
N ILE A 73 -9.70 1.93 4.88
CA ILE A 73 -10.29 1.58 6.18
C ILE A 73 -11.24 2.70 6.65
N THR A 74 -10.84 3.96 6.55
CA THR A 74 -11.69 5.11 6.92
C THR A 74 -12.96 5.18 6.08
N GLU A 75 -12.87 4.94 4.77
CA GLU A 75 -14.00 5.09 3.84
C GLU A 75 -14.97 3.90 3.86
N SER A 76 -14.46 2.68 4.05
CA SER A 76 -15.25 1.46 3.81
C SER A 76 -15.04 0.35 4.84
N GLY A 77 -14.11 0.54 5.78
CA GLY A 77 -13.80 -0.43 6.82
C GLY A 77 -15.01 -0.67 7.74
N LYS A 78 -15.25 -1.93 8.05
CA LYS A 78 -16.26 -2.37 9.02
C LYS A 78 -15.59 -3.16 10.12
N LEU A 79 -16.07 -3.06 11.33
CA LEU A 79 -15.56 -3.87 12.43
C LEU A 79 -16.17 -5.28 12.38
N ASP A 80 -15.36 -6.30 12.60
CA ASP A 80 -15.84 -7.64 12.92
C ASP A 80 -16.16 -7.79 14.41
N ALA A 81 -16.54 -9.01 14.84
CA ALA A 81 -16.90 -9.30 16.22
C ALA A 81 -15.75 -9.12 17.22
N ASP A 82 -14.51 -9.21 16.75
CA ASP A 82 -13.30 -9.08 17.55
C ASP A 82 -12.72 -7.65 17.51
N GLY A 83 -13.40 -6.72 16.82
CA GLY A 83 -12.98 -5.34 16.66
C GLY A 83 -11.91 -5.11 15.59
N ASN A 84 -11.62 -6.10 14.73
CA ASN A 84 -10.71 -5.92 13.60
C ASN A 84 -11.42 -5.22 12.44
N SER A 85 -10.67 -4.50 11.62
CA SER A 85 -11.22 -3.87 10.41
C SER A 85 -11.26 -4.85 9.25
N VAL A 86 -12.46 -5.12 8.75
CA VAL A 86 -12.74 -5.80 7.49
C VAL A 86 -12.94 -4.76 6.40
N VAL A 87 -12.10 -4.79 5.38
CA VAL A 87 -12.08 -3.79 4.30
C VAL A 87 -11.82 -4.46 2.96
N ASP A 88 -12.43 -3.95 1.90
CA ASP A 88 -12.18 -4.41 0.53
C ASP A 88 -11.06 -3.54 -0.07
N LEU A 89 -9.90 -4.13 -0.38
CA LEU A 89 -8.73 -3.43 -0.91
C LEU A 89 -8.48 -3.77 -2.38
N SER A 90 -7.91 -2.83 -3.14
CA SER A 90 -7.45 -3.16 -4.48
C SER A 90 -6.29 -4.18 -4.44
N PRO A 91 -6.17 -5.06 -5.45
CA PRO A 91 -5.04 -5.99 -5.53
C PRO A 91 -3.67 -5.30 -5.50
N GLU A 92 -3.59 -4.07 -6.01
CA GLU A 92 -2.37 -3.25 -5.97
C GLU A 92 -1.97 -2.90 -4.52
N LEU A 93 -2.92 -2.44 -3.70
CA LEU A 93 -2.64 -2.11 -2.29
C LEU A 93 -2.25 -3.35 -1.48
N VAL A 94 -2.92 -4.48 -1.71
CA VAL A 94 -2.56 -5.76 -1.07
C VAL A 94 -1.14 -6.17 -1.47
N GLY A 95 -0.81 -6.12 -2.76
CA GLY A 95 0.53 -6.45 -3.24
C GLY A 95 1.62 -5.56 -2.66
N VAL A 96 1.38 -4.25 -2.57
CA VAL A 96 2.31 -3.30 -1.93
C VAL A 96 2.47 -3.61 -0.44
N ALA A 97 1.41 -3.97 0.28
CA ALA A 97 1.49 -4.35 1.70
C ALA A 97 2.28 -5.64 1.92
N MET A 98 2.15 -6.63 1.04
CA MET A 98 2.90 -7.89 1.12
C MET A 98 4.39 -7.68 0.82
N ALA A 99 4.71 -6.97 -0.27
CA ALA A 99 6.09 -6.54 -0.52
C ALA A 99 6.61 -5.67 0.64
N ALA A 100 5.70 -4.94 1.32
CA ALA A 100 6.05 -4.15 2.47
C ALA A 100 6.59 -5.01 3.62
N ALA A 101 5.90 -6.12 3.90
CA ALA A 101 6.25 -7.09 4.92
C ALA A 101 7.54 -7.84 4.58
N ASP A 102 7.76 -8.22 3.32
CA ASP A 102 8.97 -8.94 2.93
C ASP A 102 10.25 -8.16 3.25
N ASP A 103 10.35 -6.88 2.90
CA ASP A 103 11.56 -6.12 3.26
C ASP A 103 11.69 -5.87 4.77
N HIS A 104 10.60 -5.97 5.54
CA HIS A 104 10.70 -5.91 7.00
C HIS A 104 11.31 -7.20 7.56
N LEU A 105 11.01 -8.36 6.97
CA LEU A 105 11.53 -9.67 7.38
C LEU A 105 13.01 -9.88 6.99
N HIS A 106 13.51 -9.16 5.99
CA HIS A 106 14.89 -9.25 5.51
C HIS A 106 15.82 -8.15 6.07
N ARG A 107 15.37 -7.37 7.07
CA ARG A 107 16.16 -6.39 7.82
C ARG A 107 16.54 -6.94 9.18
#